data_AF-A0A1Y1YKI0-F1
#
_entry.id   AF-A0A1Y1YKI0-F1
#
_cell.length_a   1.000
_cell.length_b   1.000
_cell.length_c   1.000
_cell.angle_alpha   90.00
_cell.angle_beta   90.00
_cell.angle_gamma   90.00
#
_symmetry.space_group_name_H-M   'P 1'
#
loop_
_entity.id
_entity.type
_entity.pdbx_description
1 polymer ?
#
loop_
_entity_poly.entity_id
_entity_poly.type
_entity_poly.pdbx_seq_one_letter_code
_entity_poly.pdbx_strand_id
1 'polypeptide(L)'
;MRLFIALLSVPPLISAKLCSLDIPRPQPCDIDQWHQERRTTLGPDAALNIRCWDRGRSVTGETRWFYLGDRRCWIPLQALGMECDVGVPHC
;
A
#
# COMPACT_ATOMS: atom_id res chain seq x y z
N MET A 1 34.63 1.31 29.78
CA MET A 1 33.62 2.30 29.36
C MET A 1 33.00 1.81 28.06
N ARG A 2 31.83 1.14 28.12
CA ARG A 2 31.18 0.56 26.94
C ARG A 2 30.19 1.58 26.39
N LEU A 3 30.55 2.24 25.30
CA LEU A 3 29.62 3.09 24.54
C LEU A 3 28.63 2.16 23.82
N PHE A 4 27.39 2.10 24.32
CA PHE A 4 26.28 1.54 23.54
C PHE A 4 25.81 2.62 22.58
N ILE A 5 26.20 2.51 21.32
CA ILE A 5 25.62 3.30 20.24
C ILE A 5 24.21 2.75 20.04
N ALA A 6 23.21 3.47 20.56
CA ALA A 6 21.82 3.23 20.22
C ALA A 6 21.65 3.46 18.72
N LEU A 7 21.61 2.36 17.95
CA LEU A 7 21.13 2.36 16.58
C LEU A 7 19.69 2.86 16.61
N LEU A 8 19.52 4.16 16.40
CA LEU A 8 18.23 4.77 16.05
C LEU A 8 17.75 4.05 14.80
N SER A 9 16.85 3.10 14.98
CA SER A 9 16.09 2.48 13.91
C SER A 9 15.24 3.55 13.25
N VAL A 10 15.79 4.21 12.24
CA VAL A 10 15.03 5.06 11.32
C VAL A 10 13.89 4.18 10.80
N PRO A 11 12.62 4.47 11.12
CA PRO A 11 11.53 3.72 10.53
C PRO A 11 11.67 3.86 9.01
N PRO A 12 11.54 2.77 8.23
CA PRO A 12 11.67 2.86 6.79
C PRO A 12 10.73 3.96 6.32
N LEU A 13 11.29 4.99 5.67
CA LEU A 13 10.49 6.01 5.01
C LEU A 13 9.63 5.26 4.01
N ILE A 14 8.34 5.11 4.31
CA ILE A 14 7.37 4.55 3.38
C ILE A 14 7.35 5.51 2.19
N SER A 15 8.10 5.15 1.14
CA SER A 15 8.31 6.00 -0.02
C SER A 15 7.08 5.90 -0.90
N ALA A 16 6.39 7.03 -1.07
CA ALA A 16 5.28 7.11 -2.00
C ALA A 16 5.85 7.17 -3.43
N LYS A 17 5.44 6.24 -4.29
CA LYS A 17 5.84 6.21 -5.71
C LYS A 17 4.60 6.48 -6.55
N LEU A 18 4.72 7.42 -7.50
CA LEU A 18 3.70 7.60 -8.52
C LEU A 18 3.82 6.43 -9.51
N CYS A 19 2.79 5.60 -9.59
CA CYS A 19 2.72 4.51 -10.53
C CYS A 19 1.62 4.78 -11.55
N SER A 20 1.98 4.71 -12.83
CA SER A 20 0.98 4.59 -13.90
C SER A 20 0.61 3.13 -13.97
N LEU A 21 -0.62 2.82 -13.59
CA LEU A 21 -1.13 1.46 -13.56
C LEU A 21 -2.15 1.31 -14.65
N ASP A 22 -1.95 0.28 -15.45
CA ASP A 22 -3.01 -0.25 -16.29
C ASP A 22 -3.83 -1.18 -15.39
N ILE A 23 -5.02 -0.74 -14.99
CA ILE A 23 -5.91 -1.51 -14.14
C ILE A 23 -6.86 -2.30 -15.06
N PRO A 24 -6.54 -3.54 -15.46
CA PRO A 24 -7.30 -4.24 -16.52
C PRO A 24 -8.74 -4.56 -16.11
N ARG A 25 -9.02 -4.51 -14.80
CA ARG A 25 -10.33 -4.75 -14.22
C ARG A 25 -10.55 -3.80 -13.05
N PRO A 26 -11.79 -3.31 -12.84
CA PRO A 26 -12.08 -2.38 -11.76
C PRO A 26 -11.64 -2.95 -10.39
N GLN A 27 -10.82 -2.20 -9.66
CA GLN A 27 -10.28 -2.66 -8.38
C GLN A 27 -10.94 -1.99 -7.18
N PRO A 28 -11.17 -2.74 -6.09
CA PRO A 28 -11.72 -2.17 -4.86
C PRO A 28 -10.73 -1.19 -4.23
N CYS A 29 -11.23 -0.04 -3.78
CA CYS A 29 -10.50 0.84 -2.89
C CYS A 29 -11.33 1.07 -1.63
N ASP A 30 -10.82 0.59 -0.52
CA ASP A 30 -11.55 0.43 0.74
C ASP A 30 -11.17 1.52 1.76
N ILE A 31 -12.10 1.90 2.63
CA ILE A 31 -11.90 2.94 3.65
C ILE A 31 -10.78 2.52 4.62
N ASP A 32 -10.70 1.23 4.93
CA ASP A 32 -9.70 0.66 5.81
C ASP A 32 -9.22 -0.73 5.33
N GLN A 33 -8.00 -1.09 5.73
CA GLN A 33 -7.35 -2.35 5.33
C GLN A 33 -7.85 -3.59 6.09
N TRP A 34 -8.75 -3.44 7.08
CA TRP A 34 -9.20 -4.54 7.94
C TRP A 34 -10.58 -5.06 7.56
N HIS A 35 -11.55 -4.17 7.37
CA HIS A 35 -12.98 -4.49 7.20
C HIS A 35 -13.45 -4.45 5.74
N GLN A 36 -12.61 -3.97 4.81
CA GLN A 36 -12.92 -3.91 3.36
C GLN A 36 -14.21 -3.14 3.03
N GLU A 37 -14.50 -2.08 3.80
CA GLU A 37 -15.61 -1.20 3.47
C GLU A 37 -15.27 -0.37 2.22
N ARG A 38 -15.94 -0.64 1.11
CA ARG A 38 -15.63 -0.01 -0.19
C ARG A 38 -15.83 1.51 -0.13
N ARG A 39 -14.75 2.28 -0.34
CA ARG A 39 -14.84 3.73 -0.60
C ARG A 39 -15.21 4.01 -2.05
N THR A 40 -14.50 3.38 -2.98
CA THR A 40 -14.68 3.60 -4.42
C THR A 40 -14.12 2.43 -5.22
N THR A 41 -14.28 2.47 -6.54
CA THR A 41 -13.69 1.50 -7.46
C THR A 41 -12.78 2.25 -8.44
N LEU A 42 -11.56 1.75 -8.60
CA LEU A 42 -10.56 2.34 -9.49
C LEU A 42 -10.73 1.79 -10.90
N GLY A 43 -10.69 2.66 -11.90
CA GLY A 43 -10.77 2.32 -13.32
C GLY A 43 -9.39 2.16 -13.99
N PRO A 44 -9.38 1.72 -15.26
CA PRO A 44 -8.17 1.34 -16.01
C PRO A 44 -7.11 2.43 -16.15
N ASP A 45 -7.50 3.70 -16.23
CA ASP A 45 -6.58 4.81 -16.50
C ASP A 45 -6.21 5.62 -15.24
N ALA A 46 -6.27 5.01 -14.06
CA ALA A 46 -5.98 5.71 -12.83
C ALA A 46 -4.46 5.86 -12.61
N ALA A 47 -3.95 7.10 -12.69
CA ALA A 47 -2.65 7.43 -12.10
C ALA A 47 -2.77 7.41 -10.58
N LEU A 48 -1.97 6.57 -9.90
CA LEU A 48 -2.09 6.35 -8.47
C LEU A 48 -0.77 6.71 -7.75
N ASN A 49 -0.88 7.56 -6.74
CA ASN A 49 0.19 7.79 -5.78
C ASN A 49 0.09 6.76 -4.65
N ILE A 50 0.88 5.69 -4.76
CA ILE A 50 0.79 4.51 -3.89
C ILE A 50 1.88 4.50 -2.83
N ARG A 51 1.53 4.03 -1.64
CA ARG A 51 2.45 3.76 -0.52
C ARG A 51 2.29 2.31 -0.10
N CYS A 52 3.41 1.60 0.07
CA CYS A 52 3.38 0.24 0.58
C CYS A 52 3.05 0.21 2.06
N TRP A 53 2.29 -0.79 2.47
CA TRP A 53 1.97 -1.05 3.87
C TRP A 53 1.92 -2.54 4.13
N ASP A 54 2.68 -3.00 5.12
CA ASP A 54 2.94 -4.41 5.40
C ASP A 54 2.47 -4.87 6.78
N ARG A 55 1.59 -4.09 7.43
CA ARG A 55 1.07 -4.40 8.77
C ARG A 55 -0.46 -4.43 8.81
N GLY A 56 -1.00 -5.59 9.18
CA GLY A 56 -2.43 -5.82 9.41
C GLY A 56 -2.85 -7.22 8.97
N ARG A 57 -4.06 -7.64 9.32
CA ARG A 57 -4.74 -8.81 8.74
C ARG A 57 -6.18 -8.38 8.43
N SER A 58 -6.56 -8.43 7.17
CA SER A 58 -7.94 -8.18 6.74
C SER A 58 -8.85 -9.38 7.00
N VAL A 59 -10.17 -9.16 6.84
CA VAL A 59 -11.17 -10.25 6.83
C VAL A 59 -10.89 -11.32 5.79
N THR A 60 -10.19 -11.02 4.69
CA THR A 60 -9.79 -12.00 3.66
C THR A 60 -8.44 -12.67 3.94
N GLY A 61 -7.78 -12.31 5.06
CA GLY A 61 -6.46 -12.84 5.41
C GLY A 61 -5.28 -12.12 4.73
N GLU A 62 -5.55 -11.13 3.88
CA GLU A 62 -4.48 -10.34 3.25
C GLU A 62 -3.83 -9.40 4.25
N THR A 63 -2.49 -9.39 4.28
CA THR A 63 -1.69 -8.61 5.22
C THR A 63 -0.93 -7.46 4.56
N ARG A 64 -0.86 -7.44 3.23
CA ARG A 64 -0.14 -6.44 2.44
C ARG A 64 -1.09 -5.59 1.59
N TRP A 65 -0.91 -4.29 1.71
CA TRP A 65 -1.83 -3.30 1.16
C TRP A 65 -1.07 -2.13 0.56
N PHE A 66 -1.65 -1.51 -0.46
CA PHE A 66 -1.27 -0.16 -0.85
C PHE A 66 -2.22 0.85 -0.23
N TYR A 67 -1.67 1.96 0.24
CA TYR A 67 -2.44 3.14 0.58
C TYR A 67 -2.38 4.16 -0.56
N LEU A 68 -3.54 4.60 -1.02
CA LEU A 68 -3.69 5.64 -2.02
C LEU A 68 -3.90 6.98 -1.32
N GLY A 69 -2.85 7.79 -1.23
CA GLY A 69 -2.89 9.07 -0.51
C GLY A 69 -3.98 10.00 -1.03
N ASP A 70 -4.08 10.12 -2.35
CA ASP A 70 -4.98 11.07 -3.02
C ASP A 70 -6.45 10.66 -2.88
N ARG A 71 -6.71 9.35 -2.78
CA ARG A 71 -8.06 8.77 -2.68
C ARG A 71 -8.46 8.45 -1.24
N ARG A 72 -7.48 8.45 -0.33
CA ARG A 72 -7.58 8.07 1.08
C ARG A 72 -8.27 6.71 1.26
N CYS A 73 -7.78 5.72 0.53
CA CYS A 73 -8.27 4.35 0.62
C CYS A 73 -7.17 3.32 0.42
N TRP A 74 -7.49 2.08 0.76
CA TRP A 74 -6.63 0.93 0.79
C TRP A 74 -6.99 -0.03 -0.33
N ILE A 75 -5.99 -0.64 -0.94
CA ILE A 75 -6.19 -1.62 -2.00
C ILE A 75 -5.27 -2.83 -1.72
N PRO A 76 -5.75 -4.07 -1.85
CA PRO A 76 -4.91 -5.26 -1.65
C PRO A 76 -3.74 -5.25 -2.63
N LEU A 77 -2.55 -5.70 -2.22
CA LEU A 77 -1.38 -5.73 -3.11
C LEU A 77 -1.67 -6.45 -4.44
N GLN A 78 -2.33 -7.61 -4.34
CA GLN A 78 -2.63 -8.50 -5.47
C GLN A 78 -3.62 -7.89 -6.47
N ALA A 79 -4.44 -6.93 -6.03
CA ALA A 79 -5.46 -6.30 -6.87
C ALA A 79 -4.82 -5.57 -8.07
N LEU A 80 -3.60 -5.08 -7.90
CA LEU A 80 -2.90 -4.29 -8.92
C LEU A 80 -1.81 -5.09 -9.64
N GLY A 81 -1.58 -6.36 -9.29
CA GLY A 81 -0.48 -7.15 -9.85
C GLY A 81 0.91 -6.57 -9.58
N MET A 82 1.02 -5.71 -8.57
CA MET A 82 2.27 -5.06 -8.16
C MET A 82 2.84 -5.69 -6.90
N GLU A 83 4.11 -5.43 -6.66
CA GLU A 83 4.81 -5.86 -5.46
C GLU A 83 5.28 -4.69 -4.61
N CYS A 84 5.60 -4.98 -3.35
CA CYS A 84 6.23 -4.08 -2.42
C CYS A 84 7.49 -4.75 -1.90
N ASP A 85 8.64 -4.08 -2.02
CA ASP A 85 9.88 -4.51 -1.39
C ASP A 85 10.40 -3.42 -0.46
N VAL A 86 10.66 -3.79 0.79
CA VAL A 86 11.12 -2.87 1.86
C VAL A 86 10.34 -1.54 1.93
N GLY A 87 9.01 -1.59 1.74
CA GLY A 87 8.14 -0.40 1.79
C GLY A 87 8.18 0.47 0.53
N VAL A 88 8.76 -0.01 -0.57
CA VAL A 88 8.81 0.66 -1.87
C VAL A 88 7.90 -0.06 -2.86
N PRO A 89 6.98 0.64 -3.53
CA PRO A 89 6.13 0.05 -4.57
C PRO A 89 6.91 -0.26 -5.86
N HIS A 90 6.71 -1.47 -6.39
CA HIS A 90 7.22 -1.93 -7.68
C HIS A 90 6.10 -1.98 -8.71
N CYS A 91 5.95 -0.82 -9.35
CA CYS A 91 5.58 -0.68 -10.75
C CYS A 91 6.88 -0.53 -11.56
#